data_AF-A0A094KCH0-F1
#
_entry.id   AF-A0A094KCH0-F1
#
_cell.length_a   1.000
_cell.length_b   1.000
_cell.length_c   1.000
_cell.angle_alpha   90.00
_cell.angle_beta   90.00
_cell.angle_gamma   90.00
#
_symmetry.space_group_name_H-M   'P 1'
#
loop_
_entity.id
_entity.type
_entity.pdbx_description
1 polymer ?
#
loop_
_entity_poly.entity_id
_entity_poly.type
_entity_poly.pdbx_seq_one_letter_code
_entity_poly.pdbx_strand_id
1 'polypeptide(L)'
;LPLSQFLFVSGERLVSDPAGEMGRVQDFLGLQRVVTDKHFYFNETKGFPCLKKPEGGSKPRCLGKSKGRPHPKIDVQVVQRLREFYRPFNMKFYQMTGQDFGWD
;
A
#
# COMPACT_ATOMS: atom_id res chain seq x y z
N LEU A 1 18.42 13.48 -9.55
CA LEU A 1 17.67 12.48 -10.34
C LEU A 1 16.32 13.08 -10.69
N PRO A 2 15.82 12.97 -11.93
CA PRO A 2 14.48 13.44 -12.30
C PRO A 2 13.40 12.75 -11.45
N LEU A 3 12.32 13.48 -11.13
CA LEU A 3 11.19 12.93 -10.37
C LEU A 3 10.58 11.70 -11.05
N SER A 4 10.63 11.63 -12.38
CA SER A 4 10.19 10.48 -13.19
C SER A 4 10.96 9.18 -12.93
N GLN A 5 12.08 9.22 -12.20
CA GLN A 5 12.81 8.04 -11.76
C GLN A 5 12.40 7.55 -10.37
N PHE A 6 11.34 8.13 -9.78
CA PHE A 6 10.78 7.69 -8.51
C PHE A 6 9.29 7.38 -8.67
N LEU A 7 8.88 6.24 -8.11
CA LEU A 7 7.48 5.90 -7.93
C LEU A 7 7.17 5.90 -6.44
N PHE A 8 6.10 6.61 -6.07
CA PHE A 8 5.56 6.63 -4.72
C PHE A 8 4.29 5.77 -4.70
N VAL A 9 4.37 4.60 -4.09
CA VAL A 9 3.27 3.62 -4.00
C VAL A 9 2.41 3.94 -2.77
N SER A 10 1.07 3.93 -2.92
CA SER A 10 0.16 4.13 -1.79
C SER A 10 0.05 2.85 -0.97
N GLY A 11 0.42 2.94 0.32
CA GLY A 11 0.29 1.82 1.24
C GLY A 11 -1.17 1.41 1.48
N GLU A 12 -2.07 2.40 1.57
CA GLU A 12 -3.50 2.20 1.77
C GLU A 12 -4.12 1.48 0.56
N ARG A 13 -3.81 1.94 -0.66
CA ARG A 13 -4.29 1.27 -1.89
C ARG A 13 -3.62 -0.09 -2.08
N LEU A 14 -2.38 -0.30 -1.63
CA LEU A 14 -1.75 -1.62 -1.69
C LEU A 14 -2.50 -2.65 -0.82
N VAL A 15 -3.21 -2.21 0.22
CA VAL A 15 -4.07 -3.07 1.04
C VAL A 15 -5.46 -3.25 0.42
N SER A 16 -6.10 -2.17 -0.03
CA SER A 16 -7.49 -2.21 -0.53
C SER A 16 -7.62 -2.66 -1.99
N ASP A 17 -6.64 -2.34 -2.83
CA ASP A 17 -6.53 -2.71 -4.25
C ASP A 17 -5.06 -3.06 -4.62
N PRO A 18 -4.55 -4.21 -4.15
CA PRO A 18 -3.17 -4.62 -4.41
C PRO A 18 -2.87 -4.78 -5.90
N ALA A 19 -3.84 -5.21 -6.71
CA ALA A 19 -3.65 -5.39 -8.15
C ALA A 19 -3.49 -4.05 -8.87
N GLY A 20 -4.29 -3.04 -8.51
CA GLY A 20 -4.18 -1.70 -9.07
C GLY A 20 -2.83 -1.04 -8.78
N GLU A 21 -2.36 -1.06 -7.53
CA GLU A 21 -1.05 -0.50 -7.18
C GLU A 21 0.10 -1.28 -7.81
N MET A 22 0.02 -2.62 -7.88
CA MET A 22 1.03 -3.43 -8.59
C MET A 22 1.01 -3.20 -10.10
N GLY A 23 -0.12 -2.81 -10.69
CA GLY A 23 -0.20 -2.34 -12.07
C GLY A 23 0.72 -1.13 -12.30
N ARG A 24 0.60 -0.11 -11.44
CA ARG A 24 1.44 1.11 -11.50
C ARG A 24 2.93 0.79 -11.35
N VAL A 25 3.27 -0.14 -10.46
CA VAL A 25 4.65 -0.60 -10.27
C VAL A 25 5.19 -1.28 -11.53
N GLN A 26 4.41 -2.16 -12.17
CA GLN A 26 4.83 -2.82 -13.41
C GLN A 26 5.04 -1.79 -14.54
N ASP A 27 4.13 -0.82 -14.70
CA ASP A 27 4.28 0.24 -15.70
C ASP A 27 5.55 1.06 -15.50
N PHE A 28 5.80 1.48 -14.26
CA PHE A 28 6.97 2.28 -13.91
C PHE A 28 8.29 1.56 -14.19
N LEU A 29 8.33 0.24 -13.98
CA LEU A 29 9.48 -0.60 -14.26
C LEU A 29 9.59 -1.02 -15.75
N GLY A 30 8.63 -0.64 -16.60
CA GLY A 30 8.58 -1.06 -18.00
C GLY A 30 8.28 -2.55 -18.21
N LEU A 31 7.57 -3.18 -17.26
CA LEU A 31 7.22 -4.60 -17.29
C LEU A 31 5.82 -4.83 -17.87
N GLN A 32 5.61 -5.99 -18.49
CA GLN A 32 4.27 -6.43 -18.87
C GLN A 32 3.41 -6.63 -17.62
N ARG A 33 2.15 -6.16 -17.66
CA ARG A 33 1.17 -6.34 -16.57
C ARG A 33 0.72 -7.81 -16.49
N VAL A 34 1.43 -8.59 -15.68
CA VAL A 34 1.13 -10.00 -15.40
C VAL A 34 0.50 -10.19 -14.02
N VAL A 35 0.87 -9.35 -13.05
CA VAL A 35 0.29 -9.36 -11.71
C VAL A 35 -1.07 -8.70 -11.75
N THR A 36 -2.10 -9.47 -11.44
CA THR A 36 -3.53 -9.13 -11.51
C THR A 36 -4.25 -9.54 -10.22
N ASP A 37 -5.53 -9.19 -10.10
CA ASP A 37 -6.45 -9.58 -9.03
C ASP A 37 -6.44 -11.08 -8.72
N LYS A 38 -6.28 -11.94 -9.74
CA LYS A 38 -6.18 -13.41 -9.61
C LYS A 38 -5.02 -13.87 -8.72
N HIS A 39 -3.99 -13.05 -8.58
CA HIS A 39 -2.81 -13.34 -7.76
C HIS A 39 -3.00 -12.99 -6.28
N PHE A 40 -4.13 -12.38 -5.92
CA PHE A 40 -4.43 -11.96 -4.56
C PHE A 40 -5.69 -12.63 -4.01
N TYR A 41 -5.74 -12.74 -2.70
CA TYR A 41 -6.97 -13.03 -1.97
C TYR A 41 -6.97 -12.26 -0.67
N PHE A 42 -8.13 -11.77 -0.25
CA PHE A 42 -8.24 -11.10 1.02
C PHE A 42 -8.42 -12.15 2.12
N ASN A 43 -7.59 -12.09 3.16
CA ASN A 43 -7.78 -12.90 4.35
C ASN A 43 -8.46 -12.05 5.41
N GLU A 44 -9.78 -12.20 5.56
CA GLU A 44 -10.59 -11.43 6.50
C GLU A 44 -10.12 -11.57 7.95
N THR A 45 -9.69 -12.77 8.35
CA THR A 45 -9.15 -13.02 9.69
C THR A 45 -7.86 -12.24 9.94
N LYS A 46 -7.04 -12.05 8.90
CA LYS A 46 -5.80 -11.28 8.99
C LYS A 46 -6.03 -9.78 8.74
N GLY A 47 -7.06 -9.41 8.00
CA GLY A 47 -7.34 -8.03 7.57
C GLY A 47 -6.43 -7.51 6.46
N PHE A 48 -5.70 -8.39 5.77
CA PHE A 48 -4.74 -8.01 4.72
C PHE A 48 -4.82 -8.93 3.51
N PRO A 49 -4.49 -8.44 2.29
CA PRO A 49 -4.35 -9.28 1.12
C PRO A 49 -3.16 -10.26 1.27
N CYS A 50 -3.34 -11.47 0.77
CA CYS A 50 -2.37 -12.53 0.71
C CYS A 50 -2.15 -12.96 -0.76
N LEU A 51 -1.03 -13.63 -1.03
CA LEU A 51 -0.69 -14.08 -2.37
C LEU A 51 -1.30 -15.46 -2.66
N LYS A 52 -2.11 -15.53 -3.73
CA LYS A 52 -2.49 -16.79 -4.38
C LYS A 52 -1.34 -17.21 -5.29
N LYS A 53 -1.06 -18.51 -5.35
CA LYS A 53 -0.19 -19.08 -6.39
C LYS A 53 -1.06 -19.60 -7.55
N PRO A 54 -0.53 -19.65 -8.78
CA PRO A 54 -1.23 -20.22 -9.92
C PRO A 54 -1.62 -21.69 -9.68
N GLU A 55 -2.64 -22.16 -10.40
CA GLU A 55 -3.15 -23.52 -10.30
C GLU A 55 -2.03 -24.54 -10.56
N GLY A 56 -1.81 -25.46 -9.62
CA GLY A 56 -0.70 -26.43 -9.62
C GLY A 56 0.49 -26.07 -8.71
N GLY A 57 0.51 -24.87 -8.12
CA GLY A 57 1.54 -24.43 -7.18
C GLY A 57 1.27 -24.75 -5.69
N SER A 58 2.31 -24.68 -4.86
CA SER A 58 2.24 -24.83 -3.39
C SER A 58 1.19 -23.92 -2.72
N LYS A 59 0.81 -24.23 -1.47
CA LYS A 59 -0.18 -23.51 -0.64
C LYS A 59 -0.08 -21.96 -0.72
N PRO A 60 -1.23 -21.25 -0.66
CA PRO A 60 -1.27 -19.79 -0.64
C PRO A 60 -0.43 -19.21 0.50
N ARG A 61 0.16 -18.03 0.27
CA ARG A 61 1.12 -17.43 1.20
C ARG A 61 0.66 -16.05 1.65
N CYS A 62 0.35 -15.94 2.94
CA CYS A 62 0.21 -14.66 3.61
C CYS A 62 1.58 -14.16 4.11
N LEU A 63 1.71 -12.85 4.31
CA LEU A 63 2.86 -12.27 5.02
C LEU A 63 2.99 -12.89 6.42
N GLY A 64 4.19 -12.89 6.99
CA GLY A 64 4.45 -13.46 8.31
C GLY A 64 3.76 -12.72 9.47
N LYS A 65 3.91 -13.24 10.70
CA LYS A 65 3.34 -12.65 11.93
C LYS A 65 3.88 -11.26 12.27
N SER A 66 5.05 -10.89 11.73
CA SER A 66 5.67 -9.57 11.96
C SER A 66 5.03 -8.44 11.16
N LYS A 67 4.13 -8.74 10.20
CA LYS A 67 3.45 -7.78 9.33
C LYS A 67 1.96 -7.73 9.65
N GLY A 68 1.43 -6.52 9.85
CA GLY A 68 0.04 -6.28 10.28
C GLY A 68 -0.16 -6.47 11.79
N ARG A 69 0.77 -5.97 12.62
CA ARG A 69 0.65 -6.08 14.08
C ARG A 69 -0.46 -5.14 14.58
N PRO A 70 -1.25 -5.54 15.58
CA PRO A 70 -2.25 -4.66 16.16
C PRO A 70 -1.55 -3.43 16.77
N HIS A 71 -2.04 -2.25 16.43
CA HIS A 71 -1.57 -1.01 17.02
C HIS A 71 -2.18 -0.83 18.42
N PRO A 72 -1.44 -0.27 19.39
CA PRO A 72 -2.02 0.07 20.68
C PRO A 72 -3.10 1.15 20.50
N LYS A 73 -4.04 1.22 21.45
CA LYS A 73 -4.96 2.36 21.51
C LYS A 73 -4.17 3.60 21.90
N ILE A 74 -4.25 4.64 21.07
CA ILE A 74 -3.63 5.94 21.31
C ILE A 74 -4.74 6.93 21.65
N ASP A 75 -4.46 7.84 22.58
CA ASP A 75 -5.38 8.92 22.94
C ASP A 75 -5.75 9.74 21.69
N VAL A 76 -7.05 10.03 21.52
CA VAL A 76 -7.58 10.73 20.35
C VAL A 76 -6.97 12.13 20.21
N GLN A 77 -6.70 12.83 21.31
CA GLN A 77 -6.05 14.14 21.28
C GLN A 77 -4.62 14.05 20.77
N VAL A 78 -3.89 12.97 21.10
CA VAL A 78 -2.55 12.73 20.59
C VAL A 78 -2.59 12.44 19.09
N VAL A 79 -3.52 11.61 18.62
CA VAL A 79 -3.71 11.34 17.18
C VAL A 79 -4.03 12.62 16.43
N GLN A 80 -4.90 13.47 16.98
CA GLN A 80 -5.26 14.75 16.37
C GLN A 80 -4.05 15.69 16.25
N ARG A 81 -3.25 15.82 17.32
CA ARG A 81 -2.00 16.60 17.29
C ARG A 81 -1.01 16.08 16.24
N LEU A 82 -0.88 14.76 16.10
CA LEU A 82 -0.01 14.16 15.08
C LEU A 82 -0.51 14.49 13.66
N ARG A 83 -1.82 14.40 13.41
CA ARG A 83 -2.41 14.78 12.11
C ARG A 83 -2.16 16.24 11.78
N GLU A 84 -2.42 17.14 12.73
CA GLU A 84 -2.17 18.58 12.56
C GLU A 84 -0.69 18.88 12.29
N PHE A 85 0.20 18.18 12.99
CA PHE A 85 1.64 18.30 12.77
C PHE A 85 2.07 17.85 11.37
N TYR A 86 1.58 16.71 10.87
CA TYR A 86 1.98 16.17 9.58
C TYR A 86 1.31 16.87 8.39
N ARG A 87 0.11 17.43 8.55
CA ARG A 87 -0.66 18.07 7.48
C ARG A 87 0.13 19.01 6.56
N PRO A 88 0.87 20.03 7.05
CA PRO A 88 1.63 20.90 6.15
C PRO A 88 2.71 20.16 5.36
N PHE A 89 3.31 19.11 5.95
CA PHE A 89 4.32 18.29 5.29
C PHE A 89 3.71 17.34 4.26
N ASN A 90 2.55 16.76 4.55
CA ASN A 90 1.79 15.93 3.63
C ASN A 90 1.37 16.72 2.38
N MET A 91 0.79 17.92 2.57
CA MET A 91 0.42 18.79 1.45
C MET A 91 1.63 19.16 0.58
N LYS A 92 2.79 19.45 1.19
CA LYS A 92 4.03 19.68 0.45
C LYS A 92 4.48 18.43 -0.30
N PHE A 93 4.37 17.26 0.32
CA PHE A 93 4.69 15.99 -0.32
C PHE A 93 3.77 15.69 -1.52
N TYR A 94 2.47 15.99 -1.42
CA TYR A 94 1.54 15.84 -2.54
C TYR A 94 1.91 16.74 -3.71
N GLN A 95 2.28 18.00 -3.43
CA GLN A 95 2.78 18.92 -4.46
C GLN A 95 4.08 18.41 -5.10
N MET A 96 5.02 17.89 -4.30
CA MET A 96 6.30 17.38 -4.79
C MET A 96 6.16 16.13 -5.64
N THR A 97 5.21 15.25 -5.31
CA THR A 97 4.98 13.98 -6.01
C THR A 97 3.94 14.08 -7.11
N GLY A 98 3.15 15.15 -7.13
CA GLY A 98 2.02 15.31 -8.05
C GLY A 98 0.84 14.38 -7.74
N GLN A 99 0.78 13.80 -6.54
CA GLN A 99 -0.25 12.84 -6.13
C GLN A 99 -0.74 13.14 -4.71
N ASP A 100 -2.06 13.18 -4.54
CA ASP A 100 -2.69 13.19 -3.22
C ASP A 100 -2.85 11.73 -2.72
N PHE A 101 -2.40 11.46 -1.49
CA PHE A 101 -2.47 10.15 -0.86
C PHE A 101 -3.64 10.02 0.14
N GLY A 102 -4.38 11.09 0.41
CA GLY A 102 -5.58 11.07 1.24
C GLY A 102 -5.32 10.87 2.73
N TRP A 103 -4.16 11.32 3.25
CA TRP A 103 -3.83 11.20 4.67
C TRP A 103 -4.39 12.35 5.54
N ASP A 104 -4.98 13.39 4.94
CA ASP A 104 -5.39 14.64 5.61
C ASP A 104 -6.90 14.91 5.62
#